data_AF-A0A497BK75-F1
#
_entry.id   AF-A0A497BK75-F1
#
_cell.length_a   1.000
_cell.length_b   1.000
_cell.length_c   1.000
_cell.angle_alpha   90.00
_cell.angle_beta   90.00
_cell.angle_gamma   90.00
#
_symmetry.space_group_name_H-M   'P 1'
#
loop_
_entity.id
_entity.type
_entity.pdbx_description
1 polymer ?
#
loop_
_entity_poly.entity_id
_entity_poly.type
_entity_poly.pdbx_seq_one_letter_code
_entity_poly.pdbx_strand_id
1 'polypeptide(L)' 'NTDVLKPGHVFTCEPGLYYPDRGFGMRIEDVIWIDPDGGVHNLTDFPKELVVEI' A
#
# COMPACT_ATOMS: atom_id res chain seq x y z
N ASN A 1 -12.34 -8.81 6.62
CA ASN A 1 -13.02 -8.82 5.32
C ASN A 1 -12.89 -10.23 4.74
N THR A 2 -13.95 -10.80 4.19
CA THR A 2 -13.97 -12.14 3.54
C THR A 2 -14.25 -12.04 2.04
N ASP A 3 -14.34 -10.84 1.49
CA ASP A 3 -14.59 -10.62 0.07
C ASP A 3 -13.42 -11.13 -0.77
N VAL A 4 -13.77 -11.76 -1.89
CA VAL A 4 -12.79 -12.21 -2.89
C VAL A 4 -12.52 -11.05 -3.84
N LEU A 5 -11.23 -10.76 -4.09
CA LEU A 5 -10.82 -9.76 -5.08
C LEU A 5 -11.27 -10.20 -6.48
N LYS A 6 -11.77 -9.25 -7.28
CA LYS A 6 -12.25 -9.48 -8.63
C LYS A 6 -11.61 -8.49 -9.61
N PRO A 7 -11.53 -8.84 -10.90
CA PRO A 7 -11.20 -7.90 -11.96
C PRO A 7 -11.95 -6.57 -11.83
N GLY A 8 -11.24 -5.46 -12.03
CA GLY A 8 -11.73 -4.10 -11.87
C GLY A 8 -11.65 -3.53 -10.45
N HIS A 9 -11.31 -4.34 -9.44
CA HIS A 9 -11.09 -3.81 -8.09
C HIS A 9 -9.87 -2.89 -8.05
N VAL A 10 -10.03 -1.75 -7.37
CA VAL A 10 -8.96 -0.80 -7.06
C VAL A 10 -9.01 -0.55 -5.56
N PHE A 11 -7.88 -0.74 -4.86
CA PHE A 11 -7.80 -0.66 -3.40
C PHE A 11 -6.38 -0.29 -2.95
N THR A 12 -6.24 0.08 -1.68
CA THR A 12 -4.94 0.42 -1.07
C THR A 12 -4.35 -0.80 -0.36
N CYS A 13 -3.02 -0.95 -0.45
CA CYS A 13 -2.25 -1.82 0.44
C CYS A 13 -1.40 -0.93 1.34
N GLU A 14 -1.81 -0.77 2.61
CA GLU A 14 -1.32 0.32 3.45
C GLU A 14 -0.92 -0.08 4.89
N PRO A 15 -0.01 -1.06 5.09
CA PRO A 15 0.40 -1.47 6.42
C PRO A 15 1.08 -0.33 7.19
N GLY A 16 0.71 -0.19 8.47
CA GLY A 16 1.24 0.83 9.37
C GLY A 16 1.70 0.28 10.73
N LEU A 17 2.79 0.84 11.24
CA LEU A 17 3.29 0.62 12.60
C LEU A 17 3.31 1.96 13.35
N TYR A 18 2.76 1.97 14.56
CA TYR A 18 2.59 3.18 15.36
C TYR A 18 3.19 2.97 16.75
N TYR A 19 4.09 3.86 17.15
CA TYR A 19 4.76 3.84 18.46
C TYR A 19 4.54 5.17 19.18
N PRO A 20 3.33 5.40 19.76
CA PRO A 20 3.02 6.64 20.47
C PRO A 20 4.07 7.01 21.54
N ASP A 21 4.53 6.02 22.31
CA ASP A 21 5.54 6.21 23.36
C ASP A 21 6.92 6.65 22.82
N ARG A 22 7.16 6.48 21.52
CA ARG A 22 8.39 6.90 20.83
C ARG A 22 8.18 8.15 19.97
N GLY A 23 6.96 8.69 19.91
CA GLY A 23 6.62 9.91 19.18
C GLY A 23 6.57 9.76 17.66
N PHE A 24 6.52 8.54 17.11
CA PHE A 24 6.46 8.33 15.66
C PHE A 24 5.62 7.11 15.24
N GLY A 25 5.29 7.08 13.96
CA GLY A 25 4.73 5.93 13.26
C GLY A 25 5.14 5.97 11.79
N MET A 26 4.96 4.86 11.10
CA MET A 26 5.28 4.73 9.68
C MET A 26 4.18 3.92 9.00
N ARG A 27 3.75 4.38 7.82
CA ARG A 27 2.85 3.67 6.92
C ARG A 27 3.42 3.77 5.51
N ILE A 28 3.41 2.66 4.80
CA ILE A 28 3.70 2.62 3.36
C ILE A 28 2.41 2.23 2.67
N GLU A 29 2.04 2.96 1.62
CA GLU A 29 0.77 2.80 0.92
C GLU A 29 1.00 2.74 -0.58
N ASP A 30 0.38 1.75 -1.22
CA ASP A 30 0.30 1.61 -2.67
C ASP A 30 -1.15 1.44 -3.13
N VAL A 31 -1.44 1.92 -4.33
CA VAL A 31 -2.72 1.66 -5.02
C VAL A 31 -2.59 0.42 -5.89
N ILE A 32 -3.40 -0.58 -5.63
CA ILE A 32 -3.42 -1.86 -6.34
C ILE A 32 -4.66 -1.93 -7.24
N TRP A 33 -4.46 -2.36 -8.48
CA TRP A 33 -5.52 -2.67 -9.44
C TRP A 33 -5.49 -4.14 -9.85
N ILE A 34 -6.67 -4.76 -9.89
CA ILE A 34 -6.85 -6.09 -10.50
C ILE A 34 -7.34 -5.89 -11.92
N ASP A 35 -6.53 -6.27 -12.91
CA ASP A 35 -6.86 -6.11 -14.32
C ASP A 35 -7.98 -7.08 -14.79
N PRO A 36 -8.49 -6.94 -16.03
CA PRO A 36 -9.53 -7.82 -16.57
C PRO A 36 -9.20 -9.32 -16.58
N ASP A 37 -7.92 -9.68 -16.65
CA ASP A 37 -7.43 -11.06 -16.68
C ASP A 37 -7.11 -11.60 -15.27
N GLY A 38 -7.27 -10.78 -14.23
CA GLY A 38 -6.98 -11.11 -12.85
C GLY A 38 -5.53 -10.83 -12.42
N GLY A 39 -4.74 -10.17 -13.28
CA GLY A 39 -3.39 -9.70 -12.98
C GLY A 39 -3.40 -8.59 -11.91
N VAL A 40 -2.36 -8.58 -11.07
CA VAL A 40 -2.20 -7.60 -9.99
C VAL A 40 -1.20 -6.54 -10.43
N HIS A 41 -1.62 -5.28 -10.41
CA HIS A 41 -0.80 -4.14 -10.81
C HIS A 41 -0.65 -3.16 -9.66
N ASN A 42 0.59 -2.76 -9.38
CA ASN A 42 0.88 -1.64 -8.49
C ASN A 42 0.90 -0.36 -9.32
N LEU A 43 0.01 0.58 -9.02
CA LEU A 43 -0.11 1.85 -9.71
C LEU A 43 0.76 2.96 -9.06
N THR A 44 1.50 2.63 -8.01
CA THR A 44 2.33 3.55 -7.26
C THR A 44 3.80 3.19 -7.43
N ASP A 45 4.50 3.92 -8.30
CA ASP A 45 5.91 3.69 -8.66
C ASP A 45 6.91 4.45 -7.79
N PHE A 46 6.44 5.20 -6.78
CA PHE A 46 7.31 5.96 -5.91
C PHE A 46 8.20 5.04 -5.04
N PRO A 47 9.50 5.36 -4.86
CA PRO A 47 10.40 4.60 -3.99
C PRO A 47 9.88 4.52 -2.55
N LYS A 48 10.09 3.38 -1.90
CA LYS A 48 9.65 3.13 -0.51
C LYS A 48 10.81 3.07 0.47
N GLU A 49 11.99 3.53 0.05
CA GLU A 49 13.14 3.66 0.93
C GLU A 49 12.94 4.81 1.90
N LEU A 50 13.49 4.65 3.10
CA LEU A 50 13.50 5.74 4.08
C LEU A 50 14.48 6.82 3.59
N VAL A 51 13.93 7.96 3.18
CA VAL A 51 14.72 9.14 2.82
C VAL A 51 14.78 10.08 4.02
N VAL A 52 15.99 10.46 4.42
CA VAL A 52 16.24 11.43 5.50
C VAL A 52 17.12 12.53 4.91
N GLU A 53 16.67 13.78 4.97
CA GLU A 53 17.52 14.93 4.64
C GLU A 53 18.60 15.08 5.72
N ILE A 54 19.85 15.27 5.28
CA ILE A 54 21.03 15.45 6.14
C ILE A 54 21.22 16.94 6.43
#